data_AF-A0A329Z9V8-F1
#
_entry.id   AF-A0A329Z9V8-F1
#
_cell.length_a   1.000
_cell.length_b   1.000
_cell.length_c   1.000
_cell.angle_alpha   90.00
_cell.angle_beta   90.00
_cell.angle_gamma   90.00
#
_symmetry.space_group_name_H-M   'P 1'
#
loop_
_entity.id
_entity.type
_entity.pdbx_description
1 polymer ?
#
loop_
_entity_poly.entity_id
_entity_poly.type
_entity_poly.pdbx_seq_one_letter_code
_entity_poly.pdbx_strand_id
1 'polypeptide(L)'
;MKTKFTQLVILRKKKVDEAELMLQKNTQQIQAKQAEIDALVREFATLEEPKSGVYQAFLTFVHHKNEYRQTIDFKMGELALLKRQKQELQDYFKVQNIEYEKAKYLDGLEIKKNLERLKKQESKDLDEISVMLYANHKEQK
;
A
#
# COMPACT_ATOMS: atom_id res chain seq x y z
N MET A 1 -9.88 -24.97 1.15
CA MET A 1 -9.13 -25.90 0.26
C MET A 1 -7.96 -25.14 -0.32
N LYS A 2 -6.75 -25.71 -0.35
CA LYS A 2 -5.63 -25.10 -1.08
C LYS A 2 -5.81 -25.41 -2.56
N THR A 3 -5.77 -24.40 -3.42
CA THR A 3 -5.74 -24.57 -4.88
C THR A 3 -4.32 -24.33 -5.40
N LYS A 4 -4.10 -24.56 -6.71
CA LYS A 4 -2.86 -24.16 -7.38
C LYS A 4 -2.64 -22.64 -7.39
N PHE A 5 -3.70 -21.84 -7.23
CA PHE A 5 -3.62 -20.37 -7.20
C PHE A 5 -3.44 -19.79 -5.79
N THR A 6 -3.62 -20.56 -4.73
CA THR A 6 -3.49 -20.05 -3.35
C THR A 6 -2.09 -19.44 -3.09
N GLN A 7 -1.03 -20.04 -3.65
CA GLN A 7 0.32 -19.48 -3.55
C GLN A 7 0.47 -18.15 -4.31
N LEU A 8 -0.20 -18.04 -5.47
CA LEU A 8 -0.21 -16.81 -6.25
C LEU A 8 -0.93 -15.68 -5.50
N VAL A 9 -2.06 -15.99 -4.85
CA VAL A 9 -2.80 -15.02 -4.02
C VAL A 9 -1.94 -14.51 -2.87
N ILE A 10 -1.24 -15.40 -2.16
CA ILE A 10 -0.33 -15.03 -1.07
C ILE A 10 0.80 -14.13 -1.59
N LEU A 11 1.42 -14.50 -2.71
CA LEU A 11 2.48 -13.70 -3.32
C LEU A 11 2.00 -12.30 -3.71
N ARG A 12 0.83 -12.20 -4.33
CA ARG A 12 0.24 -10.91 -4.72
C ARG A 12 -0.16 -10.08 -3.51
N LYS A 13 -0.67 -10.70 -2.45
CA LYS A 13 -0.98 -10.01 -1.19
C LYS A 13 0.27 -9.37 -0.59
N LYS A 14 1.38 -10.10 -0.53
CA LYS A 14 2.67 -9.54 -0.08
C LYS A 14 3.10 -8.32 -0.91
N LYS A 15 2.89 -8.34 -2.23
CA LYS A 15 3.20 -7.20 -3.10
C LYS A 15 2.32 -5.97 -2.83
N VAL A 16 1.05 -6.18 -2.50
CA VAL A 16 0.14 -5.10 -2.05
C VAL A 16 0.61 -4.53 -0.72
N ASP A 17 0.95 -5.39 0.25
CA ASP A 17 1.41 -4.98 1.58
C ASP A 17 2.75 -4.21 1.49
N GLU A 18 3.66 -4.65 0.62
CA GLU A 18 4.90 -3.93 0.30
C GLU A 18 4.62 -2.53 -0.27
N ALA A 19 3.68 -2.42 -1.22
CA ALA A 19 3.29 -1.14 -1.82
C ALA A 19 2.65 -0.19 -0.79
N GLU A 20 1.82 -0.72 0.10
CA GLU A 20 1.20 0.04 1.19
C GLU A 20 2.25 0.56 2.17
N LEU A 21 3.22 -0.27 2.55
CA LEU A 21 4.32 0.14 3.42
C LEU A 21 5.15 1.27 2.78
N MET A 22 5.41 1.20 1.48
CA MET A 22 6.12 2.26 0.75
C MET A 22 5.33 3.57 0.77
N LEU A 23 4.01 3.53 0.57
CA LEU A 23 3.14 4.70 0.66
C LEU A 23 3.12 5.33 2.06
N GLN A 24 3.07 4.51 3.10
CA GLN A 24 3.11 4.98 4.48
C GLN A 24 4.43 5.68 4.78
N LYS A 25 5.57 5.06 4.40
CA LYS A 25 6.90 5.66 4.57
C LYS A 25 7.03 7.00 3.84
N ASN A 26 6.61 7.06 2.58
CA ASN A 26 6.66 8.31 1.82
C ASN A 26 5.74 9.39 2.44
N THR A 27 4.56 9.00 2.95
CA THR A 27 3.66 9.94 3.65
C THR A 27 4.29 10.50 4.92
N GLN A 28 4.96 9.66 5.71
CA GLN A 28 5.71 10.10 6.90
C GLN A 28 6.84 11.06 6.53
N GLN A 29 7.60 10.77 5.46
CA GLN A 29 8.65 11.66 4.97
C GLN A 29 8.09 13.02 4.52
N ILE A 30 6.95 13.05 3.84
CA ILE A 30 6.26 14.29 3.45
C ILE A 30 5.88 15.10 4.70
N GLN A 31 5.31 14.45 5.72
CA GLN A 31 4.92 15.13 6.96
C GLN A 31 6.12 15.70 7.71
N ALA A 32 7.18 14.90 7.86
CA ALA A 32 8.42 15.36 8.49
C ALA A 32 9.01 16.56 7.74
N LYS A 33 9.07 16.48 6.40
CA LYS A 33 9.61 17.57 5.58
C LYS A 33 8.75 18.84 5.63
N GLN A 34 7.44 18.69 5.65
CA GLN A 34 6.52 19.81 5.84
C GLN A 34 6.75 20.47 7.21
N ALA A 35 6.89 19.69 8.27
CA ALA A 35 7.17 20.21 9.61
C ALA A 35 8.51 20.95 9.68
N GLU A 36 9.56 20.44 9.02
CA GLU A 36 10.85 21.14 8.89
C GLU A 36 10.70 22.49 8.17
N ILE A 37 9.95 22.53 7.07
CA ILE A 37 9.70 23.77 6.32
C ILE A 37 8.93 24.76 7.19
N ASP A 38 7.88 24.30 7.86
CA ASP A 38 7.05 25.15 8.72
C ASP A 38 7.87 25.73 9.89
N ALA A 39 8.79 24.95 10.46
CA ALA A 39 9.73 25.43 11.47
C ALA A 39 10.66 26.51 10.93
N LEU A 40 11.28 26.29 9.76
CA LEU A 40 12.15 27.29 9.11
C LEU A 40 11.40 28.57 8.72
N VAL A 41 10.16 28.45 8.26
CA VAL A 41 9.32 29.62 7.94
C VAL A 41 8.99 30.41 9.20
N ARG A 42 8.73 29.74 10.33
CA ARG A 42 8.53 30.42 11.63
C ARG A 42 9.81 31.12 12.09
N GLU A 43 10.95 30.45 12.03
CA GLU A 43 12.24 31.05 12.37
C GLU A 43 12.52 32.28 11.49
N PHE A 44 12.30 32.15 10.18
CA PHE A 44 12.46 33.25 9.24
C PHE A 44 11.55 34.45 9.57
N ALA A 45 10.32 34.20 10.04
CA ALA A 45 9.39 35.25 10.44
C ALA A 45 9.80 35.98 11.73
N THR A 46 10.60 35.34 12.58
CA THR A 46 11.14 35.96 13.81
C THR A 46 12.40 36.80 13.58
N LEU A 47 12.96 36.81 12.36
CA LEU A 47 14.12 37.61 12.03
C LEU A 47 13.78 39.10 12.00
N GLU A 48 14.30 39.85 12.97
CA GLU A 48 14.16 41.30 13.02
C GLU A 48 15.34 42.00 12.35
N GLU A 49 15.03 42.98 11.48
CA GLU A 49 16.04 43.83 10.86
C GLU A 49 16.71 44.74 11.91
N PRO A 50 18.05 44.85 11.91
CA PRO A 50 18.75 45.73 12.83
C PRO A 50 18.38 47.20 12.54
N LYS A 51 17.67 47.83 13.48
CA LYS A 51 17.19 49.23 13.36
C LYS A 51 18.29 50.28 13.57
N SER A 52 19.41 49.88 14.15
CA SER A 52 20.58 50.72 14.42
C SER A 52 21.83 49.84 14.54
N GLY A 53 22.99 50.33 14.08
CA GLY A 53 24.26 49.60 14.21
C GLY A 53 25.25 49.88 13.09
N VAL A 54 26.33 49.10 13.06
CA VAL A 54 27.36 49.16 12.01
C VAL A 54 26.83 48.51 10.73
N TYR A 55 27.08 49.13 9.57
CA TYR A 55 26.66 48.65 8.25
C TYR A 55 27.01 47.16 7.98
N GLN A 56 28.14 46.69 8.50
CA GLN A 56 28.54 45.28 8.42
C GLN A 56 27.50 44.33 9.02
N ALA A 57 26.86 44.70 10.13
CA ALA A 57 25.83 43.88 10.79
C ALA A 57 24.54 43.79 9.95
N PHE A 58 24.24 44.83 9.16
CA PHE A 58 23.14 44.81 8.20
C PHE A 58 23.46 43.86 7.03
N LEU A 59 24.67 43.91 6.47
CA LEU A 59 25.09 42.99 5.41
C LEU A 59 25.00 41.53 5.85
N THR A 60 25.50 41.20 7.05
CA THR A 60 25.40 39.83 7.60
C THR A 60 23.95 39.40 7.77
N PHE A 61 23.08 40.30 8.23
CA PHE A 61 21.64 40.01 8.32
C PHE A 61 21.01 39.71 6.95
N VAL A 62 21.31 40.52 5.93
CA VAL A 62 20.81 40.29 4.57
C VAL A 62 21.29 38.96 4.00
N HIS A 63 22.56 38.59 4.23
CA HIS A 63 23.10 37.30 3.84
C HIS A 63 22.35 36.15 4.53
N HIS A 64 22.20 36.18 5.85
CA HIS A 64 21.43 35.17 6.57
C HIS A 64 19.98 35.06 6.09
N LYS A 65 19.31 36.18 5.85
CA LYS A 65 17.93 36.22 5.31
C LYS A 65 17.86 35.52 3.94
N ASN A 66 18.86 35.72 3.09
CA ASN A 66 18.92 35.05 1.78
C ASN A 66 19.22 33.56 1.91
N GLU A 67 20.10 33.15 2.82
CA GLU A 67 20.38 31.73 3.09
C GLU A 67 19.13 30.99 3.56
N TYR A 68 18.34 31.59 4.46
CA TYR A 68 17.07 31.03 4.90
C TYR A 68 16.10 30.82 3.73
N ARG A 69 15.96 31.82 2.85
CA ARG A 69 15.10 31.72 1.66
C ARG A 69 15.55 30.58 0.75
N GLN A 70 16.84 30.50 0.44
CA GLN A 70 17.40 29.44 -0.39
C GLN A 70 17.17 28.05 0.24
N THR A 71 17.31 27.94 1.55
CA THR A 71 17.10 26.70 2.29
C THR A 71 15.63 26.27 2.26
N ILE A 72 14.71 27.22 2.45
CA ILE A 72 13.26 26.97 2.34
C ILE A 72 12.91 26.52 0.92
N ASP A 73 13.37 27.23 -0.11
CA ASP A 73 13.10 26.90 -1.51
C ASP A 73 13.64 25.50 -1.87
N PHE A 74 14.86 25.18 -1.43
CA PHE A 74 15.46 23.86 -1.62
C PHE A 74 14.60 22.76 -0.98
N LYS A 75 14.21 22.92 0.29
CA LYS A 75 13.37 21.95 0.99
C LYS A 75 11.97 21.83 0.38
N MET A 76 11.40 22.92 -0.13
CA MET A 76 10.13 22.90 -0.88
C MET A 76 10.26 22.10 -2.19
N GLY A 77 11.40 22.19 -2.87
CA GLY A 77 11.72 21.33 -4.03
C GLY A 77 11.77 19.85 -3.67
N GLU A 78 12.43 19.49 -2.56
CA GLU A 78 12.45 18.12 -2.06
C GLU A 78 11.05 17.62 -1.68
N LEU A 79 10.23 18.46 -1.05
CA LEU A 79 8.83 18.15 -0.74
C LEU A 79 8.01 17.90 -2.01
N ALA A 80 8.21 18.69 -3.06
CA ALA A 80 7.53 18.49 -4.34
C ALA A 80 7.91 17.14 -4.97
N LEU A 81 9.18 16.75 -4.90
CA LEU A 81 9.64 15.43 -5.35
C LEU A 81 8.97 14.30 -4.56
N LEU A 82 8.92 14.41 -3.23
CA LEU A 82 8.25 13.43 -2.37
C LEU A 82 6.75 13.30 -2.71
N LYS A 83 6.07 14.42 -2.96
CA LYS A 83 4.65 14.43 -3.39
C LYS A 83 4.45 13.77 -4.75
N ARG A 84 5.38 13.96 -5.69
CA ARG A 84 5.36 13.25 -6.98
C ARG A 84 5.55 11.75 -6.80
N GLN A 85 6.53 11.35 -5.98
CA GLN A 85 6.76 9.95 -5.64
C GLN A 85 5.53 9.31 -4.98
N LYS A 86 4.79 10.06 -4.15
CA LYS A 86 3.52 9.59 -3.58
C LYS A 86 2.53 9.19 -4.67
N GLN A 87 2.39 10.01 -5.72
CA GLN A 87 1.48 9.74 -6.82
C GLN A 87 1.90 8.48 -7.57
N GLU A 88 3.19 8.33 -7.88
CA GLU A 88 3.74 7.14 -8.56
C GLU A 88 3.52 5.87 -7.72
N LEU A 89 3.73 5.96 -6.39
CA LEU A 89 3.46 4.85 -5.46
C LEU A 89 1.97 4.52 -5.35
N GLN A 90 1.07 5.50 -5.44
CA GLN A 90 -0.37 5.26 -5.44
C GLN A 90 -0.81 4.50 -6.68
N ASP A 91 -0.26 4.86 -7.84
CA ASP A 91 -0.58 4.16 -9.08
C ASP A 91 0.02 2.75 -9.09
N TYR A 92 1.24 2.58 -8.57
CA TYR A 92 1.81 1.25 -8.33
C TYR A 92 0.94 0.40 -7.39
N PHE A 93 0.48 0.95 -6.27
CA PHE A 93 -0.42 0.27 -5.34
C PHE A 93 -1.73 -0.17 -6.02
N LYS A 94 -2.36 0.70 -6.81
CA LYS A 94 -3.57 0.35 -7.57
C LYS A 94 -3.32 -0.84 -8.49
N VAL A 95 -2.22 -0.84 -9.23
CA VAL A 95 -1.85 -1.95 -10.12
C VAL A 95 -1.67 -3.24 -9.34
N GLN A 96 -0.93 -3.23 -8.22
CA GLN A 96 -0.74 -4.43 -7.41
C GLN A 96 -2.07 -4.95 -6.83
N ASN A 97 -2.96 -4.05 -6.43
CA ASN A 97 -4.26 -4.42 -5.89
C ASN A 97 -5.17 -5.06 -6.96
N ILE A 98 -5.16 -4.54 -8.19
CA ILE A 98 -5.85 -5.15 -9.33
C ILE A 98 -5.34 -6.57 -9.59
N GLU A 99 -4.01 -6.76 -9.59
CA GLU A 99 -3.42 -8.09 -9.80
C GLU A 99 -3.73 -9.07 -8.65
N TYR A 100 -3.81 -8.57 -7.42
CA TYR A 100 -4.25 -9.36 -6.27
C TYR A 100 -5.71 -9.82 -6.42
N GLU A 101 -6.63 -8.92 -6.76
CA GLU A 101 -8.04 -9.27 -6.95
C GLU A 101 -8.25 -10.24 -8.12
N LYS A 102 -7.49 -10.09 -9.23
CA LYS A 102 -7.47 -11.08 -10.32
C LYS A 102 -7.05 -12.47 -9.82
N ALA A 103 -5.98 -12.56 -9.04
CA ALA A 103 -5.51 -13.84 -8.49
C ALA A 103 -6.55 -14.46 -7.54
N LYS A 104 -7.17 -13.64 -6.68
CA LYS A 104 -8.22 -14.06 -5.74
C LYS A 104 -9.45 -14.57 -6.47
N TYR A 105 -9.84 -13.91 -7.57
CA TYR A 105 -10.94 -14.36 -8.41
C TYR A 105 -10.67 -15.75 -9.03
N LEU A 106 -9.45 -15.97 -9.56
CA LEU A 106 -9.05 -17.26 -10.11
C LEU A 106 -9.04 -18.38 -9.06
N ASP A 107 -8.53 -18.10 -7.87
CA ASP A 107 -8.56 -19.04 -6.73
C ASP A 107 -10.00 -19.38 -6.34
N GLY A 108 -10.88 -18.39 -6.26
CA GLY A 108 -12.30 -18.57 -5.97
C GLY A 108 -13.05 -19.43 -7.00
N LEU A 109 -12.78 -19.23 -8.29
CA LEU A 109 -13.35 -20.06 -9.36
C LEU A 109 -12.93 -21.53 -9.22
N GLU A 110 -11.66 -21.78 -8.88
CA GLU A 110 -11.16 -23.15 -8.74
C GLU A 110 -11.68 -23.83 -7.47
N ILE A 111 -11.83 -23.09 -6.36
CA ILE A 111 -12.51 -23.59 -5.16
C ILE A 111 -13.94 -23.98 -5.50
N LYS A 112 -14.68 -23.13 -6.22
CA LYS A 112 -16.06 -23.42 -6.62
C LYS A 112 -16.15 -24.68 -7.47
N LYS A 113 -15.28 -24.82 -8.48
CA LYS A 113 -15.20 -26.01 -9.33
C LYS A 113 -14.90 -27.28 -8.52
N ASN A 114 -13.99 -27.19 -7.55
CA ASN A 114 -13.65 -28.30 -6.68
C ASN A 114 -14.81 -28.70 -5.76
N LEU A 115 -15.53 -27.73 -5.20
CA LEU A 115 -16.72 -27.98 -4.38
C LEU A 115 -17.85 -28.63 -5.20
N GLU A 116 -18.10 -28.16 -6.42
CA GLU A 116 -19.08 -28.78 -7.31
C GLU A 116 -18.71 -30.23 -7.66
N ARG A 117 -17.41 -30.50 -7.89
CA ARG A 117 -16.92 -31.87 -8.13
C ARG A 117 -17.13 -32.76 -6.90
N LEU A 118 -16.81 -32.27 -5.71
CA LEU A 118 -16.99 -33.01 -4.46
C LEU A 118 -18.47 -33.32 -4.20
N LYS A 119 -19.37 -32.33 -4.35
CA LYS A 119 -20.82 -32.54 -4.19
C LYS A 119 -21.36 -33.58 -5.17
N LYS A 120 -20.91 -33.57 -6.42
CA LYS A 120 -21.31 -34.58 -7.41
C LYS A 120 -20.80 -35.97 -7.06
N GLN A 121 -19.58 -36.08 -6.52
CA GLN A 121 -19.03 -37.37 -6.09
C GLN A 121 -19.80 -37.89 -4.88
N GLU A 122 -20.00 -37.04 -3.86
CA GLU A 122 -20.76 -37.38 -2.65
C GLU A 122 -22.18 -37.85 -2.97
N SER A 123 -22.88 -37.18 -3.90
CA SER A 123 -24.19 -37.62 -4.36
C SER A 123 -24.17 -39.02 -5.00
N LYS A 124 -23.16 -39.32 -5.83
CA LYS A 124 -23.02 -40.64 -6.46
C LYS A 124 -22.72 -41.72 -5.43
N ASP A 125 -21.80 -41.43 -4.51
CA ASP A 125 -21.42 -42.37 -3.46
C ASP A 125 -22.63 -42.69 -2.56
N LEU A 126 -23.46 -41.70 -2.24
CA LEU A 126 -24.71 -41.90 -1.49
C LEU A 126 -25.74 -42.74 -2.26
N ASP A 127 -25.88 -42.53 -3.57
CA ASP A 127 -26.76 -43.33 -4.42
C ASP A 127 -26.27 -44.79 -4.48
N GLU A 128 -24.96 -45.01 -4.65
CA GLU A 128 -24.35 -46.35 -4.66
C GLU A 128 -24.53 -47.08 -3.32
N ILE A 129 -24.27 -46.40 -2.19
CA ILE A 129 -24.51 -46.94 -0.85
C ILE A 129 -25.98 -47.33 -0.67
N SER A 130 -26.90 -46.49 -1.14
CA SER A 130 -28.34 -46.75 -1.05
C SER A 130 -28.75 -48.00 -1.84
N VAL A 131 -28.20 -48.17 -3.05
CA VAL A 131 -28.41 -49.37 -3.89
C VAL A 131 -27.85 -50.61 -3.21
N MET A 132 -26.64 -50.55 -2.65
CA MET A 132 -26.02 -51.68 -1.94
C MET A 132 -26.82 -52.08 -0.69
N LEU A 133 -27.27 -51.11 0.11
CA LEU A 133 -28.10 -51.37 1.30
C LEU A 133 -29.43 -52.02 0.94
N TYR A 134 -30.07 -51.56 -0.14
CA TYR A 134 -31.31 -52.14 -0.65
C TYR A 134 -31.10 -53.57 -1.16
N ALA A 135 -30.03 -53.82 -1.92
CA ALA A 135 -29.69 -55.14 -2.43
C ALA A 135 -29.42 -56.15 -1.29
N ASN A 136 -28.62 -55.76 -0.29
CA ASN A 136 -28.33 -56.59 0.88
C ASN A 136 -29.58 -56.90 1.72
N HIS A 137 -30.53 -55.95 1.85
CA HIS A 137 -31.81 -56.21 2.52
C HIS A 137 -32.71 -57.18 1.77
N LYS A 138 -32.52 -57.31 0.44
CA LYS A 138 -33.33 -58.20 -0.41
C LYS A 138 -32.81 -59.63 -0.40
N GLU A 139 -31.51 -59.85 -0.20
CA GLU A 139 -30.89 -61.19 -0.08
C GLU A 139 -31.08 -61.84 1.30
N GLN A 140 -31.43 -61.05 2.33
CA GLN A 140 -31.72 -61.56 3.69
C GLN A 140 -33.19 -61.97 3.91
N LYS A 141 -34.06 -61.83 2.89
CA LYS A 141 -35.45 -62.30 2.89
C LYS A 141 -35.63 -63.49 1.98
#